data_AF-A0A924ZLG0-F1
#
_entry.id   AF-A0A924ZLG0-F1
#
_cell.length_a   1.000
_cell.length_b   1.000
_cell.length_c   1.000
_cell.angle_alpha   90.00
_cell.angle_beta   90.00
_cell.angle_gamma   90.00
#
_symmetry.space_group_name_H-M   'P 1'
#
loop_
_entity.id
_entity.type
_entity.pdbx_description
1 polymer ?
#
loop_
_entity_poly.entity_id
_entity_poly.type
_entity_poly.pdbx_seq_one_letter_code
_entity_poly.pdbx_strand_id
1 'polypeptide(L)'
;MVGNITKQSKGYTLVELVVVMILTALVLTLVVFGLAGSREKTFYAKAQADLSNMGGALLLYANKYNAYPTPISKGIPASLVEFLDAPQSVDLVNAPWPSSSYAYDLSDFDADGTKETITLSVRFCPPNGDSIPTSNCKFPQQPWATGFNNYSSLFYCVKGYCRSHPSTAYNNPGYCLNCPGNTGIAVPIP
;
A
#
# COMPACT_ATOMS: atom_id res chain seq x y z
N MET A 1 -44.52 43.15 -39.23
CA MET A 1 -43.89 43.85 -38.10
C MET A 1 -42.94 42.85 -37.45
N VAL A 2 -41.64 42.98 -37.68
CA VAL A 2 -40.62 42.11 -37.05
C VAL A 2 -39.83 43.00 -36.10
N GLY A 3 -40.05 42.82 -34.80
CA GLY A 3 -39.32 43.52 -33.75
C GLY A 3 -37.94 42.90 -33.58
N ASN A 4 -36.89 43.68 -33.84
CA ASN A 4 -35.50 43.27 -33.58
C ASN A 4 -35.25 43.17 -32.07
N ILE A 5 -34.96 41.97 -31.58
CA ILE A 5 -34.49 41.74 -30.21
C ILE A 5 -32.96 41.86 -30.21
N THR A 6 -32.43 43.03 -29.89
CA THR A 6 -30.99 43.22 -29.67
C THR A 6 -30.60 42.63 -28.31
N LYS A 7 -29.85 41.53 -28.34
CA LYS A 7 -29.38 40.81 -27.14
C LYS A 7 -28.25 41.62 -26.48
N GLN A 8 -28.52 42.25 -25.33
CA GLN A 8 -27.52 42.94 -24.52
C GLN A 8 -26.58 41.90 -23.86
N SER A 9 -25.31 41.85 -24.28
CA SER A 9 -24.28 41.09 -23.59
C SER A 9 -23.79 41.87 -22.37
N LYS A 10 -24.18 41.43 -21.18
CA LYS A 10 -23.60 41.94 -19.93
C LYS A 10 -22.23 41.29 -19.73
N GLY A 11 -21.17 42.09 -19.77
CA GLY A 11 -19.82 41.67 -19.41
C GLY A 11 -19.63 41.69 -17.89
N TYR A 12 -18.80 40.77 -17.37
CA TYR A 12 -18.38 40.78 -15.98
C TYR A 12 -17.50 42.01 -15.69
N THR A 13 -17.63 42.58 -14.50
CA THR A 13 -16.79 43.72 -14.10
C THR A 13 -15.40 43.24 -13.67
N LEU A 14 -14.37 44.09 -13.83
CA LEU A 14 -13.00 43.76 -13.45
C LEU A 14 -12.90 43.43 -11.94
N VAL A 15 -13.67 44.15 -11.12
CA VAL A 15 -13.75 43.94 -9.67
C VAL A 15 -14.31 42.56 -9.33
N GLU A 16 -15.32 42.10 -10.07
CA GLU A 16 -15.99 40.83 -9.84
C GLU A 16 -15.06 39.64 -10.08
N LEU A 17 -14.18 39.73 -11.07
CA LEU A 17 -13.17 38.70 -11.33
C LEU A 17 -12.04 38.74 -10.28
N VAL A 18 -11.64 39.92 -9.81
CA VAL A 18 -10.62 40.08 -8.77
C VAL A 18 -11.09 39.54 -7.42
N VAL A 19 -12.33 39.81 -7.02
CA VAL A 19 -12.89 39.26 -5.76
C VAL A 19 -12.93 37.73 -5.80
N VAL A 20 -13.31 37.14 -6.93
CA VAL A 20 -13.34 35.68 -7.08
C VAL A 20 -11.94 35.07 -6.97
N MET A 21 -10.92 35.70 -7.55
CA MET A 21 -9.53 35.22 -7.41
C MET A 21 -9.03 35.27 -5.96
N ILE A 22 -9.40 36.32 -5.21
CA ILE A 22 -9.03 36.44 -3.79
C ILE A 22 -9.76 35.37 -2.95
N LEU A 23 -11.07 35.19 -3.17
CA LEU A 23 -11.87 34.19 -2.45
C LEU A 23 -11.43 32.76 -2.76
N THR A 24 -11.12 32.46 -4.02
CA THR A 24 -10.63 31.13 -4.41
C THR A 24 -9.25 30.84 -3.82
N ALA A 25 -8.34 31.83 -3.79
CA ALA A 25 -7.05 31.68 -3.13
C ALA A 25 -7.21 31.36 -1.62
N LEU A 26 -8.16 32.01 -0.95
CA LEU A 26 -8.47 31.74 0.46
C LEU A 26 -8.97 30.30 0.66
N VAL A 27 -9.97 29.87 -0.12
CA VAL A 27 -10.56 28.53 0.01
C VAL A 27 -9.54 27.43 -0.32
N LEU A 28 -8.69 27.63 -1.34
CA LEU A 28 -7.70 26.64 -1.74
C LEU A 28 -6.69 26.32 -0.64
N THR A 29 -6.31 27.29 0.20
CA THR A 29 -5.37 27.03 1.31
C THR A 29 -5.95 26.07 2.35
N LEU A 30 -7.25 26.20 2.67
CA LEU A 30 -7.93 25.33 3.64
C LEU A 30 -8.10 23.89 3.13
N VAL A 31 -8.36 23.74 1.83
CA VAL A 31 -8.59 22.42 1.21
C VAL A 31 -7.35 21.53 1.29
N VAL A 32 -6.15 22.07 1.05
CA VAL A 32 -4.90 21.27 0.98
C VAL A 32 -4.62 20.49 2.26
N PHE A 33 -4.90 21.06 3.44
CA PHE A 33 -4.64 20.38 4.72
C PHE A 33 -5.55 19.17 4.96
N GLY A 34 -6.76 19.15 4.38
CA GLY A 34 -7.70 18.03 4.53
C GLY A 34 -7.36 16.79 3.69
N LEU A 35 -6.62 16.94 2.58
CA LEU A 35 -6.37 15.85 1.64
C LEU A 35 -5.29 14.86 2.11
N ALA A 36 -4.30 15.31 2.89
CA ALA A 36 -3.15 14.49 3.25
C ALA A 36 -3.54 13.25 4.08
N GLY A 37 -4.38 13.41 5.10
CA GLY A 37 -4.83 12.29 5.94
C GLY A 37 -5.80 11.33 5.22
N SER A 38 -6.57 11.81 4.24
CA SER A 38 -7.46 10.95 3.45
C SER A 38 -6.68 10.01 2.54
N ARG A 39 -5.58 10.48 1.94
CA ARG A 39 -4.75 9.66 1.04
C ARG A 39 -4.17 8.45 1.75
N GLU A 40 -3.65 8.65 2.95
CA GLU A 40 -3.02 7.59 3.73
C GLU A 40 -4.02 6.46 4.07
N LYS A 41 -5.24 6.82 4.49
CA LYS A 41 -6.32 5.85 4.72
C LYS A 41 -6.70 5.09 3.45
N THR A 42 -6.75 5.78 2.31
CA THR A 42 -7.02 5.13 1.01
C THR A 42 -5.91 4.16 0.61
N PHE A 43 -4.64 4.53 0.80
CA PHE A 43 -3.50 3.64 0.52
C PHE A 43 -3.54 2.39 1.38
N TYR A 44 -3.79 2.55 2.67
CA TYR A 44 -3.94 1.44 3.59
C TYR A 44 -5.10 0.51 3.20
N ALA A 45 -6.29 1.06 2.98
CA ALA A 45 -7.46 0.26 2.60
C ALA A 45 -7.23 -0.48 1.27
N LYS A 46 -6.60 0.18 0.28
CA LYS A 46 -6.25 -0.46 -0.99
C LYS A 46 -5.23 -1.57 -0.79
N ALA A 47 -4.16 -1.34 -0.02
CA ALA A 47 -3.15 -2.35 0.23
C ALA A 47 -3.72 -3.57 0.94
N GLN A 48 -4.58 -3.37 1.94
CA GLN A 48 -5.27 -4.46 2.62
C GLN A 48 -6.15 -5.28 1.66
N ALA A 49 -6.91 -4.62 0.79
CA ALA A 49 -7.75 -5.28 -0.20
C ALA A 49 -6.91 -6.07 -1.23
N ASP A 50 -5.85 -5.45 -1.78
CA ASP A 50 -4.96 -6.05 -2.76
C ASP A 50 -4.24 -7.27 -2.16
N LEU A 51 -3.68 -7.16 -0.94
CA LEU A 51 -3.01 -8.26 -0.24
C LEU A 51 -3.96 -9.43 0.06
N SER A 52 -5.21 -9.13 0.46
CA SER A 52 -6.23 -10.16 0.69
C SER A 52 -6.57 -10.93 -0.59
N ASN A 53 -6.76 -10.21 -1.70
CA ASN A 53 -7.03 -10.78 -3.02
C ASN A 53 -5.85 -11.66 -3.49
N MET A 54 -4.62 -11.13 -3.42
CA MET A 54 -3.41 -11.89 -3.74
C MET A 54 -3.23 -13.12 -2.84
N GLY A 55 -3.57 -13.01 -1.55
CA GLY A 55 -3.51 -14.12 -0.61
C GLY A 55 -4.48 -15.25 -0.98
N GLY A 56 -5.72 -14.90 -1.35
CA GLY A 56 -6.70 -15.85 -1.89
C GLY A 56 -6.21 -16.51 -3.18
N ALA A 57 -5.66 -15.70 -4.10
CA ALA A 57 -5.10 -16.19 -5.36
C ALA A 57 -3.95 -17.18 -5.14
N LEU A 58 -3.09 -16.96 -4.14
CA LEU A 58 -2.01 -17.89 -3.78
C LEU A 58 -2.55 -19.24 -3.30
N LEU A 59 -3.64 -19.23 -2.52
CA LEU A 59 -4.29 -20.47 -2.08
C LEU A 59 -4.91 -21.24 -3.25
N LEU A 60 -5.53 -20.53 -4.20
CA LEU A 60 -6.08 -21.15 -5.42
C LEU A 60 -4.98 -21.73 -6.32
N TYR A 61 -3.87 -21.00 -6.49
CA TYR A 61 -2.70 -21.48 -7.22
C TYR A 61 -2.16 -22.77 -6.59
N ALA A 62 -1.96 -22.76 -5.25
CA ALA A 62 -1.48 -23.91 -4.52
C ALA A 62 -2.44 -25.10 -4.60
N ASN A 63 -3.76 -24.85 -4.59
CA ASN A 63 -4.75 -25.90 -4.79
C ASN A 63 -4.68 -26.54 -6.19
N LYS A 64 -4.44 -25.74 -7.24
CA LYS A 64 -4.35 -26.24 -8.62
C LYS A 64 -3.04 -26.99 -8.90
N TYR A 65 -1.92 -26.46 -8.42
CA TYR A 65 -0.58 -26.96 -8.78
C TYR A 65 0.12 -27.75 -7.67
N ASN A 66 -0.51 -27.92 -6.50
CA ASN A 66 0.07 -28.55 -5.30
C ASN A 66 1.38 -27.91 -4.82
N ALA A 67 1.64 -26.67 -5.23
CA ALA A 67 2.83 -25.91 -4.89
C ALA A 67 2.53 -24.42 -4.99
N TYR A 68 3.25 -23.60 -4.24
CA TYR A 68 3.20 -22.15 -4.39
C TYR A 68 4.11 -21.67 -5.54
N PRO A 69 3.82 -20.52 -6.17
CA PRO A 69 4.68 -20.00 -7.24
C PRO A 69 6.06 -19.62 -6.67
N THR A 70 7.09 -19.59 -7.51
CA THR A 70 8.41 -19.13 -7.08
C THR A 70 8.40 -17.61 -6.86
N PRO A 71 8.92 -17.10 -5.73
CA PRO A 71 9.13 -15.68 -5.50
C PRO A 71 9.95 -15.01 -6.61
N ILE A 72 9.67 -13.74 -6.83
CA ILE A 72 10.45 -12.87 -7.72
C ILE A 72 11.07 -11.73 -6.90
N SER A 73 12.13 -11.12 -7.43
CA SER A 73 12.88 -10.08 -6.71
C SER A 73 12.06 -8.83 -6.37
N LYS A 74 11.01 -8.54 -7.14
CA LYS A 74 10.10 -7.42 -6.91
C LYS A 74 8.71 -7.75 -7.46
N GLY A 75 7.69 -7.55 -6.64
CA GLY A 75 6.30 -7.75 -7.01
C GLY A 75 5.80 -9.18 -6.79
N ILE A 76 4.66 -9.44 -7.42
CA ILE A 76 3.95 -10.71 -7.38
C ILE A 76 4.20 -11.47 -8.70
N PRO A 77 4.46 -12.78 -8.67
CA PRO A 77 4.67 -13.58 -9.87
C PRO A 77 3.50 -13.48 -10.85
N ALA A 78 3.80 -13.28 -12.15
CA ALA A 78 2.78 -13.19 -13.20
C ALA A 78 1.92 -14.45 -13.35
N SER A 79 2.42 -15.60 -12.88
CA SER A 79 1.67 -16.86 -12.83
C SER A 79 0.45 -16.79 -11.91
N LEU A 80 0.37 -15.79 -11.03
CA LEU A 80 -0.77 -15.58 -10.13
C LEU A 80 -1.95 -14.87 -10.82
N VAL A 81 -1.74 -14.23 -11.98
CA VAL A 81 -2.74 -13.39 -12.65
C VAL A 81 -4.03 -14.14 -12.97
N GLU A 82 -3.95 -15.43 -13.30
CA GLU A 82 -5.12 -16.28 -13.59
C GLU A 82 -6.06 -16.42 -12.37
N PHE A 83 -5.54 -16.26 -11.15
CA PHE A 83 -6.26 -16.53 -9.91
C PHE A 83 -6.74 -15.28 -9.18
N LEU A 84 -6.51 -14.09 -9.74
CA LEU A 84 -6.98 -12.83 -9.16
C LEU A 84 -8.43 -12.57 -9.57
N ASP A 85 -9.27 -12.13 -8.62
CA ASP A 85 -10.68 -11.80 -8.90
C ASP A 85 -10.84 -10.61 -9.86
N ALA A 86 -9.80 -9.79 -10.01
CA ALA A 86 -9.77 -8.62 -10.90
C ALA A 86 -8.34 -8.32 -11.39
N PRO A 87 -7.80 -9.11 -12.33
CA PRO A 87 -6.38 -9.08 -12.71
C PRO A 87 -5.95 -7.75 -13.34
N GLN A 88 -6.87 -6.99 -13.93
CA GLN A 88 -6.58 -5.70 -14.56
C GLN A 88 -6.56 -4.53 -13.57
N SER A 89 -7.04 -4.71 -12.34
CA SER A 89 -7.13 -3.63 -11.34
C SER A 89 -6.02 -3.67 -10.27
N VAL A 90 -5.18 -4.70 -10.30
CA VAL A 90 -4.12 -4.93 -9.32
C VAL A 90 -2.76 -4.70 -9.99
N ASP A 91 -2.04 -3.67 -9.55
CA ASP A 91 -0.62 -3.51 -9.89
C ASP A 91 0.15 -4.58 -9.11
N LEU A 92 0.75 -5.52 -9.84
CA LEU A 92 1.49 -6.64 -9.24
C LEU A 92 2.85 -6.21 -8.67
N VAL A 93 3.32 -5.03 -9.01
CA VAL A 93 4.67 -4.57 -8.68
C VAL A 93 4.62 -3.45 -7.65
N ASN A 94 3.84 -2.39 -7.92
CA ASN A 94 3.85 -1.20 -7.08
C ASN A 94 2.67 -1.22 -6.11
N ALA A 95 2.96 -1.00 -4.84
CA ALA A 95 1.92 -0.87 -3.84
C ALA A 95 1.41 0.58 -3.78
N PRO A 96 0.31 0.87 -3.05
CA PRO A 96 -0.37 2.16 -3.12
C PRO A 96 0.47 3.35 -2.64
N TRP A 97 1.45 3.13 -1.76
CA TRP A 97 2.34 4.21 -1.31
C TRP A 97 3.36 4.59 -2.38
N PRO A 98 3.70 5.88 -2.51
CA PRO A 98 4.76 6.31 -3.42
C PRO A 98 6.08 5.58 -3.14
N SER A 99 6.70 5.04 -4.18
CA SER A 99 7.97 4.27 -4.09
C SER A 99 7.89 2.98 -3.26
N SER A 100 6.68 2.49 -2.97
CA SER A 100 6.48 1.18 -2.35
C SER A 100 6.22 0.09 -3.39
N SER A 101 6.52 -1.15 -3.04
CA SER A 101 6.30 -2.31 -3.92
C SER A 101 5.77 -3.50 -3.16
N TYR A 102 4.97 -4.32 -3.84
CA TYR A 102 4.63 -5.63 -3.33
C TYR A 102 5.87 -6.53 -3.34
N ALA A 103 5.92 -7.44 -2.38
CA ALA A 103 6.82 -8.56 -2.39
C ALA A 103 6.09 -9.80 -1.89
N TYR A 104 6.54 -10.92 -2.40
CA TYR A 104 6.03 -12.22 -2.03
C TYR A 104 7.24 -13.05 -1.62
N ASP A 105 7.19 -13.56 -0.40
CA ASP A 105 8.30 -14.27 0.22
C ASP A 105 7.85 -15.67 0.63
N LEU A 106 8.64 -16.66 0.20
CA LEU A 106 8.62 -18.03 0.71
C LEU A 106 9.85 -18.20 1.58
N SER A 107 9.66 -18.43 2.88
CA SER A 107 10.75 -18.88 3.74
C SER A 107 10.46 -20.27 4.28
N ASP A 108 11.33 -21.21 3.92
CA ASP A 108 11.31 -22.60 4.36
C ASP A 108 11.74 -22.78 5.82
N PHE A 109 12.27 -21.72 6.46
CA PHE A 109 12.91 -21.80 7.77
C PHE A 109 12.56 -20.61 8.66
N ASP A 110 11.68 -20.83 9.62
CA ASP A 110 11.74 -20.11 10.89
C ASP A 110 12.98 -20.56 11.68
N ALA A 111 13.49 -19.72 12.59
CA ALA A 111 14.68 -20.00 13.41
C ALA A 111 14.53 -21.23 14.33
N ASP A 112 13.31 -21.77 14.43
CA ASP A 112 12.93 -22.96 15.20
C ASP A 112 12.77 -24.24 14.35
N GLY A 113 13.14 -24.17 13.05
CA GLY A 113 13.26 -25.33 12.16
C GLY A 113 11.95 -26.06 11.79
N THR A 114 10.77 -25.50 12.07
CA THR A 114 9.52 -26.27 11.97
C THR A 114 8.38 -25.68 11.14
N LYS A 115 8.47 -24.51 10.50
CA LYS A 115 7.34 -24.00 9.69
C LYS A 115 7.75 -23.23 8.44
N GLU A 116 7.17 -23.67 7.32
CA GLU A 116 7.05 -22.92 6.05
C GLU A 116 6.18 -21.68 6.30
N THR A 117 6.74 -20.49 6.09
CA THR A 117 6.02 -19.22 6.17
C THR A 117 5.84 -18.63 4.78
N ILE A 118 4.61 -18.25 4.47
CA ILE A 118 4.22 -17.70 3.18
C ILE A 118 3.60 -16.35 3.46
N THR A 119 4.30 -15.30 3.06
CA THR A 119 3.92 -13.93 3.36
C THR A 119 3.88 -13.08 2.11
N LEU A 120 2.90 -12.20 2.08
CA LEU A 120 2.84 -11.07 1.17
C LEU A 120 3.22 -9.83 1.96
N SER A 121 3.94 -8.91 1.34
CA SER A 121 4.32 -7.67 2.01
C SER A 121 4.25 -6.46 1.09
N VAL A 122 4.05 -5.30 1.69
CA VAL A 122 4.32 -4.00 1.08
C VAL A 122 5.64 -3.48 1.62
N ARG A 123 6.65 -3.46 0.74
CA ARG A 123 7.98 -2.94 1.03
C ARG A 123 8.04 -1.45 0.75
N PHE A 124 8.61 -0.72 1.69
CA PHE A 124 8.77 0.74 1.65
C PHE A 124 10.19 1.19 1.30
N CYS A 125 11.08 0.22 1.07
CA CYS A 125 12.45 0.44 0.67
C CYS A 125 12.62 0.07 -0.82
N PRO A 126 13.56 0.70 -1.54
CA PRO A 126 13.91 0.31 -2.91
C PRO A 126 14.30 -1.18 -3.03
N PRO A 127 14.32 -1.74 -4.26
CA PRO A 127 14.82 -3.10 -4.51
C PRO A 127 16.22 -3.28 -3.90
N ASN A 128 16.50 -4.48 -3.36
CA ASN A 128 17.66 -4.80 -2.49
C ASN A 128 17.53 -4.37 -1.01
N GLY A 129 16.29 -4.16 -0.53
CA GLY A 129 15.94 -3.55 0.76
C GLY A 129 16.73 -3.98 2.00
N ASP A 130 17.17 -5.23 2.09
CA ASP A 130 17.93 -5.74 3.26
C ASP A 130 19.37 -5.17 3.35
N SER A 131 19.91 -4.73 2.22
CA SER A 131 21.26 -4.16 2.09
C SER A 131 21.28 -2.63 2.04
N ILE A 132 20.11 -2.00 2.08
CA ILE A 132 19.95 -0.55 1.94
C ILE A 132 19.78 0.09 3.32
N PRO A 133 20.47 1.22 3.60
CA PRO A 133 20.25 1.96 4.84
C PRO A 133 18.79 2.43 4.98
N THR A 134 18.27 2.39 6.21
CA THR A 134 16.91 2.83 6.55
C THR A 134 16.57 4.25 6.05
N SER A 135 17.57 5.14 5.90
CA SER A 135 17.40 6.50 5.36
C SER A 135 16.81 6.56 3.95
N ASN A 136 16.95 5.49 3.18
CA ASN A 136 16.49 5.44 1.79
C ASN A 136 15.07 4.88 1.69
N CYS A 137 14.49 4.41 2.79
CA CYS A 137 13.13 3.92 2.85
C CYS A 137 12.14 5.07 3.07
N LYS A 138 10.93 4.93 2.51
CA LYS A 138 9.85 5.91 2.62
C LYS A 138 8.66 5.28 3.35
N PHE A 139 8.74 5.27 4.68
CA PHE A 139 7.69 4.72 5.52
C PHE A 139 6.48 5.66 5.64
N PRO A 140 5.27 5.12 5.79
CA PRO A 140 4.08 5.92 6.06
C PRO A 140 4.16 6.57 7.44
N GLN A 141 3.60 7.77 7.56
CA GLN A 141 3.47 8.47 8.84
C GLN A 141 2.25 7.93 9.60
N GLN A 142 2.30 6.67 10.01
CA GLN A 142 1.24 5.99 10.73
C GLN A 142 1.75 5.40 12.04
N PRO A 143 0.92 5.34 13.10
CA PRO A 143 1.35 4.79 14.38
C PRO A 143 1.87 3.35 14.26
N TRP A 144 1.26 2.54 13.40
CA TRP A 144 1.67 1.15 13.13
C TRP A 144 3.02 1.04 12.42
N ALA A 145 3.51 2.09 11.78
CA ALA A 145 4.79 2.13 11.07
C ALA A 145 5.92 2.73 11.92
N THR A 146 5.66 3.02 13.21
CA THR A 146 6.64 3.64 14.10
C THR A 146 7.81 2.70 14.35
N GLY A 147 9.04 3.23 14.21
CA GLY A 147 10.26 2.46 14.44
C GLY A 147 10.64 1.52 13.30
N PHE A 148 9.94 1.57 12.17
CA PHE A 148 10.27 0.77 11.00
C PHE A 148 11.72 0.99 10.55
N ASN A 149 12.39 -0.11 10.22
CA ASN A 149 13.72 -0.15 9.66
C ASN A 149 13.70 -0.79 8.26
N ASN A 150 14.88 -0.99 7.66
CA ASN A 150 15.01 -1.51 6.31
C ASN A 150 14.46 -2.95 6.12
N TYR A 151 14.21 -3.69 7.20
CA TYR A 151 13.54 -4.99 7.20
C TYR A 151 12.04 -4.91 7.51
N SER A 152 11.54 -3.75 7.93
CA SER A 152 10.15 -3.56 8.28
C SER A 152 9.28 -3.38 7.05
N SER A 153 8.10 -3.98 7.09
CA SER A 153 7.09 -3.86 6.04
C SER A 153 5.69 -4.04 6.63
N LEU A 154 4.68 -3.79 5.81
CA LEU A 154 3.31 -4.21 6.08
C LEU A 154 3.14 -5.64 5.55
N PHE A 155 2.78 -6.59 6.40
CA PHE A 155 2.72 -8.01 6.09
C PHE A 155 1.29 -8.54 6.10
N TYR A 156 1.06 -9.53 5.25
CA TYR A 156 -0.14 -10.36 5.19
C TYR A 156 0.30 -11.82 5.14
N CYS A 157 -0.13 -12.62 6.11
CA CYS A 157 0.23 -14.02 6.19
C CYS A 157 -0.78 -14.87 5.43
N VAL A 158 -0.28 -15.66 4.48
CA VAL A 158 -1.02 -16.78 3.88
C VAL A 158 -0.82 -18.04 4.73
N LYS A 159 0.41 -18.24 5.23
CA LYS A 159 0.77 -19.33 6.14
C LYS A 159 1.89 -18.87 7.07
N GLY A 160 1.89 -19.33 8.33
CA GLY A 160 2.93 -19.00 9.30
C GLY A 160 2.61 -17.78 10.16
N TYR A 161 3.65 -17.16 10.72
CA TYR A 161 3.54 -16.11 11.74
C TYR A 161 4.02 -14.75 11.23
N CYS A 162 3.65 -13.70 11.97
CA CYS A 162 4.12 -12.34 11.74
C CYS A 162 5.62 -12.22 12.02
N ARG A 163 6.43 -11.98 10.97
CA ARG A 163 7.88 -11.76 11.12
C ARG A 163 8.42 -10.86 10.02
N SER A 164 9.24 -9.88 10.41
CA SER A 164 9.76 -8.89 9.46
C SER A 164 10.82 -9.43 8.51
N HIS A 165 11.77 -10.22 9.02
CA HIS A 165 12.80 -10.85 8.19
C HIS A 165 13.44 -12.06 8.90
N PRO A 166 13.81 -13.15 8.16
CA PRO A 166 14.41 -14.36 8.75
C PRO A 166 15.75 -14.15 9.46
N SER A 167 16.53 -13.13 9.07
CA SER A 167 17.81 -12.80 9.74
C SER A 167 17.65 -11.86 10.93
N THR A 168 16.45 -11.35 11.19
CA THR A 168 16.19 -10.43 12.30
C THR A 168 15.53 -11.15 13.47
N ALA A 169 15.67 -10.58 14.67
CA ALA A 169 14.96 -11.04 15.86
C ALA A 169 13.44 -10.92 15.69
N TYR A 170 12.68 -11.78 16.38
CA TYR A 170 11.22 -11.80 16.32
C TYR A 170 10.54 -10.49 16.72
N ASN A 171 11.22 -9.65 17.51
CA ASN A 171 10.74 -8.34 17.94
C ASN A 171 11.10 -7.20 16.97
N ASN A 172 11.67 -7.50 15.80
CA ASN A 172 11.94 -6.48 14.79
C ASN A 172 10.63 -5.81 14.36
N PRO A 173 10.59 -4.47 14.24
CA PRO A 173 9.36 -3.75 13.90
C PRO A 173 8.80 -4.22 12.56
N GLY A 174 7.48 -4.33 12.50
CA GLY A 174 6.70 -4.74 11.33
C GLY A 174 5.23 -4.66 11.67
N TYR A 175 4.36 -4.61 10.67
CA TYR A 175 2.93 -4.57 10.94
C TYR A 175 2.20 -5.65 10.16
N CYS A 176 1.43 -6.47 10.86
CA CYS A 176 0.79 -7.65 10.30
C CYS A 176 -0.72 -7.52 10.32
N LEU A 177 -1.34 -7.72 9.16
CA LEU A 177 -2.78 -7.53 8.98
C LEU A 177 -3.61 -8.68 9.56
N ASN A 178 -3.19 -9.92 9.33
CA ASN A 178 -4.00 -11.12 9.59
C ASN A 178 -3.19 -12.31 10.17
N CYS A 179 -1.93 -12.10 10.54
CA CYS A 179 -1.05 -13.17 10.97
C CYS A 179 -1.43 -13.71 12.37
N PRO A 180 -1.46 -15.04 12.58
CA PRO A 180 -1.68 -15.61 13.91
C PRO A 180 -0.55 -15.21 14.87
N GLY A 181 -0.88 -15.01 16.14
CA GLY A 181 0.12 -14.82 17.21
C GLY A 181 0.81 -13.45 17.29
N ASN A 182 0.33 -12.43 16.58
CA ASN A 182 0.65 -10.98 16.55
C ASN A 182 1.68 -10.37 17.56
N THR A 183 2.88 -10.95 17.73
CA THR A 183 3.90 -10.46 18.70
C THR A 183 5.13 -9.83 18.05
N GLY A 184 5.09 -9.53 16.75
CA GLY A 184 6.08 -8.68 16.07
C GLY A 184 5.62 -7.22 16.01
N ILE A 185 5.47 -6.60 17.19
CA ILE A 185 5.18 -5.17 17.48
C ILE A 185 4.68 -4.31 16.29
N ALA A 186 3.36 -4.20 16.17
CA ALA A 186 2.72 -2.89 16.11
C ALA A 186 1.39 -2.93 16.89
N VAL A 187 1.30 -1.99 17.82
CA VAL A 187 0.22 -1.71 18.77
C VAL A 187 -1.17 -1.86 18.11
N PRO A 188 -2.16 -2.46 18.79
CA PRO A 188 -3.55 -2.30 18.37
C PRO A 188 -3.89 -0.81 18.45
N ILE A 189 -4.06 -0.15 17.31
CA ILE A 189 -4.63 1.20 17.31
C ILE A 189 -6.11 1.06 17.73
N PRO A 190 -6.63 1.94 18.61
CA PRO A 190 -7.98 1.86 19.19
C PRO A 190 -9.12 1.73 18.18
#